data_AF-A0A6B2SYX0-F1
#
_entry.id   AF-A0A6B2SYX0-F1
#
_cell.length_a   1.000
_cell.length_b   1.000
_cell.length_c   1.000
_cell.angle_alpha   90.00
_cell.angle_beta   90.00
_cell.angle_gamma   90.00
#
_symmetry.space_group_name_H-M   'P 1'
#
loop_
_entity.id
_entity.type
_entity.pdbx_description
1 polymer ?
#
loop_
_entity_poly.entity_id
_entity_poly.type
_entity_poly.pdbx_seq_one_letter_code
_entity_poly.pdbx_strand_id
1 'polypeptide(L)'
;NQWDFAKQELPEDGGRAVWSCTRASTWRGPGSVLLQFRTSAESATAPAEVVGRARSTAACSRFGQHVVASTRWTAGSGHRYLLAAGSRDVTRITVTGEVDAERRGRTL
;
A
#
# COMPACT_ATOMS: atom_id res chain seq x y z
N ASN A 1 -12.98 7.21 -6.86
CA ASN A 1 -12.49 7.70 -5.56
C ASN A 1 -11.07 7.20 -5.38
N GLN A 2 -10.11 8.09 -5.19
CA GLN A 2 -8.73 7.73 -4.90
C GLN A 2 -8.31 8.46 -3.64
N TRP A 3 -7.71 7.75 -2.70
CA TRP A 3 -7.08 8.38 -1.54
C TRP A 3 -5.74 7.72 -1.23
N ASP A 4 -4.84 8.50 -0.65
CA ASP A 4 -3.57 8.02 -0.12
C ASP A 4 -3.78 7.60 1.34
N PHE A 5 -3.64 6.32 1.65
CA PHE A 5 -3.93 5.78 2.98
C PHE A 5 -2.70 5.66 3.87
N ALA A 6 -1.50 5.64 3.28
CA ALA A 6 -0.23 5.63 4.00
C ALA A 6 0.90 6.27 3.18
N LYS A 7 1.86 6.85 3.89
CA LYS A 7 3.17 7.25 3.39
C LYS A 7 4.21 6.40 4.12
N GLN A 8 5.25 5.99 3.43
CA GLN A 8 6.30 5.12 3.96
C GLN A 8 7.66 5.67 3.58
N GLU A 9 8.57 5.80 4.54
CA GLU A 9 9.99 5.94 4.27
C GLU A 9 10.53 4.57 3.86
N LEU A 10 11.23 4.51 2.73
CA LEU A 10 11.78 3.26 2.23
C LEU A 10 13.09 2.94 2.96
N PRO A 11 13.39 1.65 3.20
CA PRO A 11 14.67 1.24 3.77
C PRO A 11 15.86 1.77 2.94
N GLU A 12 17.00 1.90 3.61
CA GLU A 12 18.28 2.27 2.98
C GLU A 12 18.26 3.60 2.23
N ASP A 13 17.56 4.60 2.80
CA ASP A 13 17.39 5.93 2.19
C ASP A 13 16.81 5.87 0.77
N GLY A 14 16.03 4.82 0.46
CA GLY A 14 15.41 4.59 -0.85
C GLY A 14 14.33 5.62 -1.24
N GLY A 15 14.16 6.67 -0.44
CA GLY A 15 13.18 7.73 -0.63
C GLY A 15 11.83 7.42 0.00
N ARG A 16 10.78 8.07 -0.52
CA ARG A 16 9.42 7.96 0.04
C ARG A 16 8.53 7.16 -0.89
N ALA A 17 7.58 6.44 -0.32
CA ALA A 17 6.51 5.81 -1.05
C ALA A 17 5.14 6.25 -0.55
N VAL A 18 4.17 6.21 -1.45
CA VAL A 18 2.77 6.48 -1.18
C VAL A 18 1.94 5.25 -1.52
N TRP A 19 1.06 4.88 -0.61
CA TRP A 19 0.09 3.83 -0.78
C TRP A 19 -1.28 4.44 -1.04
N SER A 20 -1.85 4.15 -2.20
CA SER A 20 -3.16 4.66 -2.60
C SER A 20 -4.18 3.54 -2.73
N CYS A 21 -5.43 3.85 -2.43
CA CYS A 21 -6.53 3.01 -2.82
C CYS A 21 -7.50 3.72 -3.74
N THR A 22 -7.81 3.07 -4.86
CA THR A 22 -8.67 3.58 -5.90
C THR A 22 -9.88 2.68 -6.06
N ARG A 23 -11.08 3.22 -5.88
CA ARG A 23 -12.35 2.59 -6.27
C ARG A 23 -12.89 3.22 -7.54
N ALA A 24 -13.14 2.37 -8.53
CA ALA A 24 -13.89 2.71 -9.74
C ALA A 24 -15.25 2.01 -9.68
N SER A 25 -16.34 2.77 -9.81
CA SER A 25 -17.70 2.23 -9.89
C SER A 25 -18.34 2.63 -11.20
N THR A 26 -19.08 1.71 -11.80
CA THR A 26 -19.87 1.97 -13.00
C THR A 26 -21.33 1.65 -12.70
N TRP A 27 -22.24 2.14 -13.54
CA TRP A 27 -23.66 1.80 -13.44
C TRP A 27 -23.94 0.29 -13.64
N ARG A 28 -23.00 -0.46 -14.22
CA ARG A 28 -23.16 -1.88 -14.58
C ARG A 28 -22.86 -2.86 -13.45
N GLY A 29 -22.33 -2.43 -12.31
CA GLY A 29 -21.93 -3.41 -11.31
C GLY A 29 -21.22 -2.84 -10.10
N PRO A 30 -20.78 -3.73 -9.19
CA PRO A 30 -20.46 -3.36 -7.81
C PRO A 30 -19.09 -2.66 -7.65
N GLY A 31 -18.47 -2.25 -8.75
CA GLY A 31 -17.19 -1.55 -8.80
C GLY A 31 -15.96 -2.46 -8.64
N SER A 32 -14.80 -1.89 -8.93
CA SER A 32 -13.49 -2.49 -8.73
C SER A 32 -12.63 -1.60 -7.84
N VAL A 33 -11.72 -2.24 -7.12
CA VAL A 33 -10.77 -1.61 -6.21
C VAL A 33 -9.36 -2.00 -6.63
N LEU A 34 -8.47 -1.01 -6.67
CA LEU A 34 -7.04 -1.16 -6.87
C LEU A 34 -6.30 -0.59 -5.65
N LEU A 35 -5.38 -1.37 -5.09
CA LEU A 35 -4.37 -0.88 -4.16
C LEU A 35 -3.09 -0.64 -4.96
N GLN A 36 -2.49 0.52 -4.78
CA GLN A 36 -1.35 0.99 -5.56
C GLN A 36 -0.22 1.42 -4.64
N PHE A 37 1.00 1.08 -5.03
CA PHE A 37 2.25 1.49 -4.38
C PHE A 37 3.05 2.34 -5.37
N ARG A 38 3.42 3.56 -4.97
CA ARG A 38 4.20 4.47 -5.81
C ARG A 38 5.41 4.95 -5.03
N THR A 39 6.59 4.64 -5.51
CA THR A 39 7.84 5.23 -5.01
C THR A 39 8.01 6.62 -5.61
N SER A 40 8.64 7.52 -4.87
CA SER A 40 9.02 8.86 -5.33
C SER A 40 10.38 8.86 -6.02
N ALA A 41 10.90 7.69 -6.44
CA ALA A 41 12.25 7.57 -6.97
C ALA A 41 12.39 8.43 -8.23
N GLU A 42 13.16 9.53 -8.09
CA GLU A 42 13.65 10.52 -9.07
C GLU A 42 12.68 11.15 -10.08
N SER A 43 11.47 10.62 -10.30
CA SER A 43 10.52 11.17 -11.26
C SER A 43 9.09 11.19 -10.72
N ALA A 44 8.44 12.35 -10.85
CA ALA A 44 7.02 12.53 -10.58
C ALA A 44 6.10 11.65 -11.46
N THR A 45 6.65 11.03 -12.51
CA THR A 45 5.93 10.13 -13.43
C THR A 45 6.22 8.65 -13.21
N ALA A 46 6.95 8.27 -12.16
CA ALA A 46 7.21 6.87 -11.85
C ALA A 46 5.89 6.08 -11.77
N PRO A 47 5.77 4.96 -12.50
CA PRO A 47 4.51 4.23 -12.58
C PRO A 47 4.15 3.66 -11.21
N ALA A 48 2.88 3.80 -10.83
CA ALA A 48 2.36 3.16 -9.63
C ALA A 48 2.19 1.66 -9.88
N GLU A 49 2.78 0.84 -9.03
CA GLU A 49 2.61 -0.61 -9.04
C GLU A 49 1.23 -0.97 -8.47
N VAL A 50 0.51 -1.90 -9.12
CA VAL A 50 -0.73 -2.44 -8.56
C VAL A 50 -0.42 -3.64 -7.68
N VAL A 51 -0.57 -3.44 -6.37
CA VAL A 51 -0.20 -4.43 -5.33
C VAL A 51 -1.40 -5.21 -4.81
N GLY A 52 -2.61 -4.81 -5.18
CA GLY A 52 -3.84 -5.51 -4.80
C GLY A 52 -5.02 -5.15 -5.68
N ARG A 53 -5.94 -6.09 -5.85
CA ARG A 53 -7.19 -5.90 -6.60
C ARG A 53 -8.34 -6.58 -5.88
N ALA A 54 -9.49 -5.92 -5.84
CA ALA A 54 -10.73 -6.52 -5.37
C ALA A 54 -11.90 -6.08 -6.25
N ARG A 55 -12.95 -6.90 -6.27
CA ARG A 55 -14.22 -6.60 -6.94
C ARG A 55 -15.34 -6.79 -5.94
N SER A 56 -16.49 -6.17 -6.21
CA SER A 56 -17.70 -6.41 -5.43
C SER A 56 -17.54 -6.10 -3.94
N THR A 57 -16.78 -5.07 -3.60
CA THR A 57 -16.48 -4.67 -2.21
C THR A 57 -16.75 -3.18 -1.99
N ALA A 58 -17.05 -2.84 -0.74
CA ALA A 58 -17.16 -1.47 -0.26
C ALA A 58 -15.79 -0.82 0.02
N ALA A 59 -14.69 -1.56 -0.09
CA ALA A 59 -13.34 -1.01 0.13
C ALA A 59 -13.09 0.26 -0.70
N CYS A 60 -12.37 1.20 -0.10
CA CYS A 60 -11.97 2.46 -0.72
C CYS A 60 -13.16 3.39 -1.01
N SER A 61 -14.13 3.33 -0.09
CA SER A 61 -15.30 4.19 0.00
C SER A 61 -15.56 4.58 1.45
N ARG A 62 -16.55 5.45 1.68
CA ARG A 62 -17.03 5.80 3.03
C ARG A 62 -17.47 4.60 3.89
N PHE A 63 -17.77 3.46 3.25
CA PHE A 63 -18.25 2.24 3.93
C PHE A 63 -17.15 1.19 4.12
N GLY A 64 -15.97 1.40 3.53
CA GLY A 64 -14.86 0.44 3.57
C GLY A 64 -13.53 1.20 3.58
N GLN A 65 -13.26 1.90 4.68
CA GLN A 65 -12.09 2.76 4.82
C GLN A 65 -10.84 2.03 5.33
N HIS A 66 -11.01 0.81 5.84
CA HIS A 66 -9.95 0.02 6.45
C HIS A 66 -9.30 -0.88 5.41
N VAL A 67 -8.06 -0.57 5.04
CA VAL A 67 -7.29 -1.34 4.05
C VAL A 67 -5.87 -1.59 4.55
N VAL A 68 -5.33 -2.73 4.12
CA VAL A 68 -3.94 -3.13 4.30
C VAL A 68 -3.42 -3.68 2.96
N ALA A 69 -2.16 -3.37 2.64
CA ALA A 69 -1.50 -3.87 1.45
C ALA A 69 -0.03 -4.21 1.76
N SER A 70 0.56 -5.05 0.93
CA SER A 70 2.00 -5.36 0.98
C SER A 70 2.57 -5.52 -0.43
N THR A 71 3.86 -5.26 -0.61
CA THR A 71 4.60 -5.54 -1.85
C THR A 71 6.03 -5.96 -1.56
N ARG A 72 6.66 -6.65 -2.52
CA ARG A 72 8.10 -6.91 -2.49
C ARG A 72 8.81 -5.78 -3.23
N TRP A 73 9.76 -5.16 -2.57
CA TRP A 73 10.54 -4.06 -3.13
C TRP A 73 12.03 -4.38 -3.05
N THR A 74 12.79 -3.92 -4.03
CA THR A 74 14.25 -4.10 -4.06
C THR A 74 14.91 -2.73 -3.98
N ALA A 75 15.79 -2.57 -2.99
CA ALA A 75 16.55 -1.34 -2.80
C ALA A 75 17.60 -1.15 -3.91
N GLY A 76 18.12 0.08 -4.03
CA GLY A 76 19.21 0.38 -4.97
C GLY A 76 20.48 -0.47 -4.72
N SER A 77 20.67 -0.94 -3.49
CA SER A 77 21.73 -1.89 -3.09
C SER A 77 21.53 -3.32 -3.62
N GLY A 78 20.31 -3.67 -4.06
CA GLY A 78 19.91 -5.03 -4.42
C GLY A 78 19.27 -5.84 -3.28
N HIS A 79 19.23 -5.32 -2.05
CA HIS A 79 18.51 -5.97 -0.95
C HIS A 79 17.00 -5.99 -1.19
N ARG A 80 16.36 -7.10 -0.83
CA ARG A 80 14.91 -7.30 -0.99
C ARG A 80 14.19 -7.12 0.32
N TYR A 81 13.13 -6.34 0.28
CA TYR A 81 12.27 -6.03 1.42
C TYR A 81 10.83 -6.44 1.13
N LEU A 82 10.14 -6.90 2.17
CA LEU A 82 8.69 -6.94 2.19
C LEU A 82 8.20 -5.65 2.85
N LEU A 83 7.50 -4.82 2.09
CA LEU A 83 6.90 -3.59 2.59
C LEU A 83 5.42 -3.84 2.84
N ALA A 84 4.89 -3.27 3.91
CA ALA A 84 3.46 -3.32 4.20
C ALA A 84 2.95 -2.00 4.78
N ALA A 85 1.69 -1.67 4.50
CA ALA A 85 1.07 -0.47 5.03
C ALA A 85 -0.42 -0.66 5.32
N GLY A 86 -0.87 0.00 6.40
CA GLY A 86 -2.25 0.04 6.83
C GLY A 86 -2.84 1.45 6.76
N SER A 87 -4.14 1.53 6.49
CA SER A 87 -4.93 2.76 6.63
C SER A 87 -4.94 3.27 8.08
N ARG A 88 -5.47 4.49 8.31
CA ARG A 88 -5.44 5.18 9.61
C ARG A 88 -5.98 4.40 10.82
N ASP A 89 -6.89 3.46 10.61
CA ASP A 89 -7.50 2.68 11.69
C ASP A 89 -6.85 1.29 11.86
N VAL A 90 -5.84 0.96 11.04
CA VAL A 90 -5.05 -0.28 11.22
C VAL A 90 -4.08 -0.05 12.37
N THR A 91 -4.28 -0.79 13.46
CA THR A 91 -3.51 -0.63 14.70
C THR A 91 -2.33 -1.59 14.82
N ARG A 92 -2.33 -2.68 14.05
CA ARG A 92 -1.24 -3.67 14.01
C ARG A 92 -1.16 -4.34 12.65
N ILE A 93 0.05 -4.49 12.14
CA ILE A 93 0.38 -5.35 11.01
C ILE A 93 1.29 -6.44 11.56
N THR A 94 0.92 -7.69 11.37
CA THR A 94 1.73 -8.84 11.80
C THR A 94 2.22 -9.55 10.55
N VAL A 95 3.53 -9.69 10.44
CA VAL A 95 4.18 -10.47 9.38
C VAL A 95 4.84 -11.66 10.05
N THR A 96 4.52 -12.86 9.60
CA THR A 96 5.10 -14.09 10.12
C THR A 96 6.23 -14.56 9.21
N GLY A 97 7.35 -14.96 9.81
CA GLY A 97 8.52 -15.49 9.11
C GLY A 97 9.51 -16.08 10.11
N GLU A 98 10.75 -16.28 9.68
CA GLU A 98 11.83 -16.80 10.54
C GLU A 98 12.40 -15.74 11.51
N VAL A 99 12.06 -14.47 11.28
CA VAL A 99 12.51 -13.33 12.08
C VAL A 99 11.33 -12.80 12.89
N ASP A 100 11.55 -12.55 14.18
CA ASP A 100 10.63 -11.85 15.07
C ASP A 100 11.17 -10.44 15.36
N ALA A 101 10.37 -9.43 15.04
CA ALA A 101 10.69 -8.03 15.28
C ALA A 101 9.41 -7.21 15.44
N GLU A 102 9.41 -6.31 16.43
CA GLU A 102 8.32 -5.34 16.63
C GLU A 102 8.81 -3.91 16.39
N ARG A 103 8.00 -3.13 15.67
CA ARG A 103 8.19 -1.70 15.45
C ARG A 103 6.85 -0.98 15.54
N ARG A 104 6.85 0.21 16.14
CA ARG A 104 5.67 1.08 16.16
C ARG A 104 5.62 1.87 14.87
N GLY A 105 4.51 1.76 14.15
CA GLY A 105 4.30 2.47 12.89
C GLY A 105 3.02 2.01 12.22
N ARG A 106 2.65 2.72 11.16
CA ARG A 106 1.53 2.34 10.27
C ARG A 106 2.00 1.61 9.01
N THR A 107 3.31 1.43 8.91
CA THR A 107 4.02 0.76 7.84
C THR A 107 5.13 -0.11 8.42
N LEU A 108 5.48 -1.17 7.71
CA LEU A 108 6.64 -2.03 7.93
C LEU A 108 7.49 -2.04 6.67
#